data_AF-A0A7C3CUE9-F1
#
_entry.id   AF-A0A7C3CUE9-F1
#
_cell.length_a   1.000
_cell.length_b   1.000
_cell.length_c   1.000
_cell.angle_alpha   90.00
_cell.angle_beta   90.00
_cell.angle_gamma   90.00
#
_symmetry.space_group_name_H-M   'P 1'
#
loop_
_entity.id
_entity.type
_entity.pdbx_description
1 polymer ?
#
loop_
_entity_poly.entity_id
_entity_poly.type
_entity_poly.pdbx_seq_one_letter_code
_entity_poly.pdbx_strand_id
1 'polypeptide(L)'
;MNRVLHFQADRIEQVLASHKVPARVPGGTVTPRLVRFRVAAPWGVKVQRVTSLNEEIALGLGVPSCRVYREEGQIQVEVPRREGQVVR
;
A
#
# COMPACT_ATOMS: atom_id res chain seq x y z
N MET A 1 -0.09 11.05 15.24
CA MET A 1 -0.71 10.61 13.97
C MET A 1 0.20 9.74 13.08
N ASN A 2 1.53 9.94 13.04
CA ASN A 2 2.44 9.21 12.12
C ASN A 2 2.69 7.72 12.41
N ARG A 3 2.41 7.23 13.64
CA ARG A 3 2.71 5.84 14.01
C ARG A 3 1.90 4.81 13.23
N VAL A 4 0.63 5.10 12.94
CA VAL A 4 -0.26 4.20 12.19
C VAL A 4 0.19 4.09 10.73
N LEU A 5 0.59 5.22 10.12
CA LEU A 5 1.07 5.24 8.74
C LEU A 5 2.38 4.47 8.57
N HIS A 6 3.31 4.63 9.52
CA HIS A 6 4.56 3.87 9.51
C HIS A 6 4.28 2.39 9.69
N PHE A 7 3.42 2.01 10.63
CA PHE A 7 3.02 0.62 10.82
C PHE A 7 2.38 0.01 9.56
N GLN A 8 1.49 0.75 8.90
CA GLN A 8 0.88 0.29 7.65
C GLN A 8 1.92 0.16 6.52
N ALA A 9 2.84 1.11 6.40
CA ALA A 9 3.93 1.05 5.43
C ALA A 9 4.84 -0.17 5.68
N ASP A 10 5.30 -0.36 6.93
CA ASP A 10 6.11 -1.51 7.35
C ASP A 10 5.38 -2.83 7.07
N ARG A 11 4.07 -2.86 7.29
CA ARG A 11 3.25 -4.05 7.04
C ARG A 11 3.13 -4.36 5.54
N ILE A 12 2.98 -3.34 4.69
CA ILE A 12 3.01 -3.52 3.24
C ILE A 12 4.38 -4.06 2.80
N GLU A 13 5.48 -3.48 3.31
CA GLU A 13 6.83 -3.98 3.02
C GLU A 13 7.01 -5.45 3.45
N GLN A 14 6.54 -5.82 4.64
CA GLN A 14 6.59 -7.20 5.14
C GLN A 14 5.83 -8.19 4.25
N VAL A 15 4.63 -7.84 3.80
CA VAL A 15 3.83 -8.69 2.90
C VAL A 15 4.54 -8.86 1.57
N LEU A 16 5.05 -7.77 0.98
CA LEU A 16 5.79 -7.87 -0.29
C LEU A 16 7.05 -8.73 -0.13
N ALA A 17 7.78 -8.56 0.98
CA ALA A 17 8.97 -9.36 1.29
C ALA A 17 8.64 -10.85 1.47
N SER A 18 7.54 -11.22 2.15
CA SER A 18 7.16 -12.63 2.35
C SER A 18 6.84 -13.34 1.03
N HIS A 19 6.36 -12.59 0.03
CA HIS A 19 6.11 -13.09 -1.33
C HIS A 19 7.33 -12.96 -2.28
N LYS A 20 8.51 -12.68 -1.73
CA LYS A 20 9.78 -12.49 -2.47
C LYS A 20 9.70 -11.36 -3.50
N VAL A 21 8.95 -10.31 -3.17
CA VAL A 21 8.84 -9.10 -3.97
C VAL A 21 9.57 -8.00 -3.21
N PRO A 22 10.86 -7.74 -3.49
CA PRO A 22 11.57 -6.67 -2.81
C PRO A 22 10.94 -5.33 -3.17
N ALA A 23 10.51 -4.57 -2.17
CA ALA A 23 9.90 -3.26 -2.36
C ALA A 23 10.05 -2.44 -1.08
N ARG A 24 10.02 -1.12 -1.24
CA ARG A 24 10.05 -0.14 -0.14
C ARG A 24 8.85 0.79 -0.23
N VAL A 25 8.36 1.22 0.92
CA VAL A 25 7.23 2.13 1.05
C VAL A 25 7.72 3.41 1.73
N PRO A 26 8.33 4.36 0.99
CA PRO A 26 8.94 5.56 1.55
C PRO A 26 7.97 6.49 2.28
N GLY A 27 6.66 6.32 2.08
CA GLY A 27 5.64 7.06 2.82
C GLY A 27 4.25 6.93 2.20
N GLY A 28 3.30 7.58 2.83
CA GLY A 28 1.92 7.64 2.36
C GLY A 28 1.31 9.03 2.51
N THR A 29 0.46 9.39 1.57
CA THR A 29 -0.35 10.60 1.59
C THR A 29 -1.72 10.25 2.17
N VAL A 30 -2.10 10.93 3.25
CA VAL A 30 -3.44 10.77 3.85
C VAL A 30 -4.42 11.67 3.10
N THR A 31 -5.52 11.07 2.65
CA THR A 31 -6.68 11.79 2.11
C THR A 31 -7.88 11.56 3.05
N PRO A 32 -8.99 12.30 2.89
CA PRO A 32 -10.14 12.15 3.77
C PRO A 32 -10.70 10.72 3.86
N ARG A 33 -10.71 9.98 2.74
CA ARG A 33 -11.29 8.62 2.64
C ARG A 33 -10.27 7.49 2.67
N LEU A 34 -9.06 7.74 2.18
CA LEU A 34 -8.05 6.70 1.98
C LEU A 34 -6.64 7.19 2.31
N VAL A 35 -5.71 6.26 2.47
CA VAL A 35 -4.28 6.52 2.52
C VAL A 35 -3.66 5.96 1.24
N ARG A 36 -2.89 6.78 0.53
CA ARG A 36 -2.16 6.37 -0.68
C ARG A 36 -0.69 6.19 -0.33
N PHE A 37 -0.20 4.96 -0.38
CA PHE A 37 1.20 4.62 -0.20
C PHE A 37 1.91 4.53 -1.55
N ARG A 38 3.10 5.10 -1.63
CA ARG A 38 3.99 4.91 -2.79
C ARG A 38 4.86 3.70 -2.54
N VAL A 39 4.92 2.79 -3.51
CA VAL A 39 5.74 1.59 -3.47
C VAL A 39 6.85 1.71 -4.50
N ALA A 40 8.09 1.73 -4.03
CA ALA A 40 9.29 1.72 -4.84
C ALA A 40 9.84 0.29 -4.90
N ALA A 41 9.76 -0.32 -6.08
CA ALA A 41 10.39 -1.61 -6.35
C ALA A 41 11.69 -1.39 -7.16
N PRO A 42 12.74 -2.19 -6.93
CA PRO A 42 13.95 -2.13 -7.74
C PRO A 42 13.67 -2.61 -9.18
N TRP A 43 14.55 -2.21 -10.08
CA TRP A 43 14.55 -2.68 -11.46
C TRP A 43 14.56 -4.21 -11.51
N GLY A 44 13.73 -4.79 -12.40
CA GLY A 44 13.58 -6.24 -12.54
C GLY A 44 12.37 -6.84 -11.82
N VAL A 45 11.77 -6.13 -10.85
CA VAL A 45 10.47 -6.53 -10.29
C VAL A 45 9.36 -6.19 -11.28
N LYS A 46 8.62 -7.20 -11.73
CA LYS A 46 7.45 -6.99 -12.58
C LYS A 46 6.37 -6.25 -11.78
N VAL A 47 5.86 -5.14 -12.32
CA VAL A 47 4.74 -4.39 -11.72
C VAL A 47 3.57 -5.32 -11.38
N GLN A 48 3.28 -6.28 -12.28
CA GLN A 48 2.23 -7.27 -12.07
C GLN A 48 2.38 -8.07 -10.77
N ARG A 49 3.60 -8.36 -10.32
CA ARG A 49 3.86 -9.10 -9.07
C ARG A 49 3.47 -8.31 -7.83
N VAL A 50 3.52 -6.98 -7.90
CA VAL A 50 3.08 -6.11 -6.81
C VAL A 50 1.56 -5.93 -6.88
N THR A 51 1.02 -5.68 -8.08
CA THR A 51 -0.43 -5.47 -8.26
C THR A 51 -1.25 -6.72 -7.96
N SER A 52 -0.70 -7.91 -8.19
CA SER A 52 -1.37 -9.18 -7.89
C SER A 52 -1.43 -9.50 -6.39
N LEU A 53 -0.70 -8.76 -5.55
CA LEU A 53 -0.67 -8.97 -4.09
C LEU A 53 -1.64 -8.03 -3.36
N ASN A 54 -2.64 -7.49 -4.05
CA ASN A 54 -3.60 -6.55 -3.47
C ASN A 54 -4.40 -7.19 -2.32
N GLU A 55 -4.79 -8.45 -2.44
CA GLU A 55 -5.54 -9.20 -1.42
C GLU A 55 -4.66 -9.53 -0.22
N GLU A 56 -3.42 -9.97 -0.42
CA GLU A 56 -2.48 -10.26 0.66
C GLU A 56 -2.11 -8.99 1.43
N ILE A 57 -1.96 -7.86 0.73
CA ILE A 57 -1.74 -6.56 1.36
C ILE A 57 -2.98 -6.17 2.19
N ALA A 58 -4.19 -6.32 1.64
CA ALA A 58 -5.44 -6.02 2.35
C ALA A 58 -5.58 -6.88 3.62
N LEU A 59 -5.31 -8.19 3.49
CA LEU A 59 -5.31 -9.14 4.60
C LEU A 59 -4.27 -8.77 5.65
N GLY A 60 -3.05 -8.44 5.24
CA GLY A 60 -1.96 -8.06 6.14
C GLY A 60 -2.24 -6.78 6.94
N LEU A 61 -3.01 -5.85 6.36
CA LEU A 61 -3.43 -4.58 6.97
C LEU A 61 -4.74 -4.68 7.77
N GLY A 62 -5.48 -5.80 7.62
CA GLY A 62 -6.80 -5.98 8.23
C GLY A 62 -7.83 -4.99 7.70
N VAL A 63 -7.86 -4.81 6.38
CA VAL A 63 -8.82 -3.97 5.65
C VAL A 63 -9.58 -4.83 4.63
N PRO A 64 -10.81 -4.47 4.24
CA PRO A 64 -11.62 -5.31 3.35
C PRO A 64 -11.02 -5.44 1.94
N SER A 65 -10.39 -4.38 1.44
CA SER A 65 -9.72 -4.39 0.15
C SER A 65 -8.68 -3.27 0.07
N CYS A 66 -7.71 -3.47 -0.82
CA CYS A 66 -6.71 -2.48 -1.21
C CYS A 66 -6.69 -2.37 -2.73
N ARG A 67 -6.45 -1.17 -3.25
CA ARG A 67 -6.27 -0.96 -4.69
C ARG A 67 -4.81 -0.72 -5.00
N VAL A 68 -4.26 -1.49 -5.93
CA VAL A 68 -2.86 -1.36 -6.36
C VAL A 68 -2.83 -1.03 -7.84
N TYR A 69 -2.20 0.08 -8.21
CA TYR A 69 -2.11 0.53 -9.60
C TYR A 69 -0.82 1.30 -9.84
N ARG A 70 -0.53 1.58 -11.12
CA ARG A 70 0.62 2.39 -11.52
C ARG A 70 0.17 3.80 -11.89
N GLU A 71 0.87 4.80 -11.38
CA GLU A 71 0.63 6.21 -11.65
C GLU A 71 1.96 6.96 -11.61
N GLU A 72 2.23 7.82 -12.60
CA GLU A 72 3.47 8.62 -12.70
C GLU A 72 4.77 7.79 -12.59
N GLY A 73 4.75 6.57 -13.12
CA GLY A 73 5.91 5.68 -13.08
C GLY A 73 6.16 5.01 -11.71
N GLN A 74 5.31 5.25 -10.72
CA GLN A 74 5.35 4.65 -9.39
C GLN A 74 4.19 3.69 -9.19
N ILE A 75 4.35 2.73 -8.27
CA ILE A 75 3.24 1.87 -7.85
C ILE A 75 2.57 2.55 -6.65
N GLN A 76 1.24 2.64 -6.70
CA GLN A 76 0.40 3.22 -5.66
C GLN A 76 -0.41 2.11 -5.00
N VAL A 77 -0.49 2.15 -3.68
CA VAL A 77 -1.36 1.29 -2.87
C VAL A 77 -2.33 2.17 -2.11
N GLU A 78 -3.61 2.10 -2.45
CA GLU A 78 -4.69 2.80 -1.74
C GLU A 78 -5.32 1.88 -0.71
N VAL A 79 -5.33 2.37 0.53
CA VAL A 79 -5.85 1.66 1.70
C VAL A 79 -7.01 2.48 2.27
N PRO A 80 -8.21 1.91 2.45
CA PRO A 80 -9.33 2.63 3.04
C PRO A 80 -9.03 3.00 4.50
N ARG A 81 -9.45 4.19 4.93
CA ARG A 81 -9.38 4.56 6.35
C ARG A 81 -10.55 3.92 7.11
N ARG A 82 -10.27 3.34 8.28
CA ARG A 82 -11.31 2.81 9.19
C ARG A 82 -12.30 3.90 9.64
N GLU A 83 -11.82 5.13 9.80
CA GLU A 83 -12.62 6.32 10.10
C GLU A 83 -12.79 7.18 8.84
N GLY A 84 -13.27 6.60 7.73
CA GLY A 84 -13.58 7.39 6.54
C GLY A 84 -14.60 8.46 6.90
N GLN A 85 -14.16 9.71 7.05
CA GLN A 85 -15.07 10.83 7.27
C GLN A 85 -15.99 10.92 6.05
N VAL A 86 -17.29 10.78 6.29
CA VAL A 86 -18.32 11.12 5.30
C VAL A 86 -18.16 12.62 5.06
N VAL A 87 -17.61 13.01 3.92
CA VAL A 87 -17.63 14.42 3.50
C VAL A 87 -19.11 14.78 3.28
N ARG A 88 -19.61 15.68 4.13
CA ARG A 88 -20.90 16.34 3.99
C ARG A 88 -20.70 17.70 3.35
#